data_AF-A0A960FIH9-F1
#
_entry.id   AF-A0A960FIH9-F1
#
_cell.length_a   1.000
_cell.length_b   1.000
_cell.length_c   1.000
_cell.angle_alpha   90.00
_cell.angle_beta   90.00
_cell.angle_gamma   90.00
#
_symmetry.space_group_name_H-M   'P 1'
#
loop_
_entity.id
_entity.type
_entity.pdbx_description
1 polymer ?
#
loop_
_entity_poly.entity_id
_entity_poly.type
_entity_poly.pdbx_seq_one_letter_code
_entity_poly.pdbx_strand_id
1 'polypeptide(L)'
;MRRTARDHIASTSPAEAFAVAAGTGGLGWLAGSSVHPTIGFAVGGVAAINGAVCGWRGTYAWRRPSGWVAALLDSTWAALPVAGGLLAHLVAALRRCPPERSLGHRQNRHVYREGLALKRGFAFTMGNVISGAGDVDRPRRRRLVTDHEDVHVWQSRWFGPLYPLLYGAWASGAAALGCVLWLARGRRDRLPHVVESLAYYTNPFEWWAYSRDDLWPPPGKLAGLGWRRSAVRPLAATARRRHPQDHTDHDR
;
A
#
# COMPACT_ATOMS: atom_id res chain seq x y z
N MET A 1 22.48 -21.76 17.98
CA MET A 1 22.92 -20.96 16.82
C MET A 1 22.60 -21.70 15.54
N ARG A 2 21.46 -21.43 14.90
CA ARG A 2 21.13 -21.97 13.57
C ARG A 2 21.41 -20.88 12.52
N ARG A 3 22.48 -21.06 11.74
CA ARG A 3 22.65 -20.39 10.44
C ARG A 3 21.61 -21.01 9.51
N THR A 4 20.45 -20.39 9.37
CA THR A 4 19.50 -20.73 8.29
C THR A 4 19.99 -20.14 6.99
N ALA A 5 19.84 -20.93 5.93
CA ALA A 5 20.19 -20.67 4.55
C ALA A 5 20.08 -19.17 4.18
N ARG A 6 21.22 -18.59 3.80
CA ARG A 6 21.21 -17.40 2.95
C ARG A 6 20.64 -17.86 1.62
N ASP A 7 19.33 -17.74 1.46
CA ASP A 7 18.69 -17.84 0.16
C ASP A 7 19.40 -16.85 -0.76
N HIS A 8 20.04 -17.38 -1.79
CA HIS A 8 20.57 -16.63 -2.92
C HIS A 8 19.38 -16.01 -3.68
N ILE A 9 18.73 -15.01 -3.10
CA ILE A 9 17.86 -14.10 -3.83
C ILE A 9 18.79 -13.28 -4.70
N ALA A 10 18.90 -13.68 -5.97
CA ALA A 10 19.72 -13.05 -6.99
C ALA A 10 19.65 -11.52 -6.83
N SER A 11 20.81 -10.91 -6.60
CA SER A 11 20.94 -9.47 -6.78
C SER A 11 20.47 -9.16 -8.19
N THR A 12 19.39 -8.40 -8.32
CA THR A 12 18.95 -7.88 -9.62
C THR A 12 20.08 -7.09 -10.24
N SER A 13 20.29 -7.28 -11.54
CA SER A 13 21.45 -6.71 -12.23
C SER A 13 21.26 -5.20 -12.42
N PRO A 14 22.34 -4.41 -12.42
CA PRO A 14 22.29 -3.00 -12.82
C PRO A 14 21.55 -2.78 -14.15
N ALA A 15 21.64 -3.75 -15.07
CA ALA A 15 20.92 -3.73 -16.34
C ALA A 15 19.39 -3.65 -16.19
N GLU A 16 18.79 -4.37 -15.22
CA GLU A 16 17.34 -4.25 -14.98
C GLU A 16 16.99 -2.86 -14.45
N ALA A 17 17.80 -2.29 -13.55
CA ALA A 17 17.59 -0.93 -13.04
C ALA A 17 17.60 0.10 -14.18
N PHE A 18 18.60 0.04 -15.07
CA PHE A 18 18.69 0.95 -16.23
C PHE A 18 17.54 0.73 -17.22
N ALA A 19 17.23 -0.51 -17.59
CA ALA A 19 16.18 -0.80 -18.55
C ALA A 19 14.80 -0.36 -18.03
N VAL A 20 14.49 -0.64 -16.77
CA VAL A 20 13.23 -0.22 -16.15
C VAL A 20 13.19 1.30 -16.03
N ALA A 21 14.25 1.96 -15.57
CA ALA A 21 14.30 3.43 -15.47
C ALA A 21 14.07 4.13 -16.82
N ALA A 22 14.75 3.67 -17.87
CA ALA A 22 14.59 4.24 -19.22
C ALA A 22 13.17 4.02 -19.76
N GLY A 23 12.65 2.79 -19.62
CA GLY A 23 11.30 2.45 -20.08
C GLY A 23 10.21 3.23 -19.35
N THR A 24 10.25 3.27 -18.01
CA THR A 24 9.26 4.00 -17.21
C THR A 24 9.40 5.51 -17.38
N GLY A 25 10.63 6.03 -17.48
CA GLY A 25 10.88 7.45 -17.74
C GLY A 25 10.31 7.92 -19.07
N GLY A 26 10.52 7.16 -20.14
CA GLY A 26 9.94 7.43 -21.46
C GLY A 26 8.42 7.40 -21.44
N LEU A 27 7.81 6.38 -20.82
CA LEU A 27 6.35 6.28 -20.67
C LEU A 27 5.78 7.47 -19.91
N GLY A 28 6.41 7.86 -18.81
CA GLY A 28 5.97 9.00 -18.00
C GLY A 28 6.10 10.33 -18.74
N TRP A 29 7.19 10.52 -19.48
CA TRP A 29 7.35 11.71 -20.32
C TRP A 29 6.27 11.80 -21.40
N LEU A 30 6.01 10.71 -22.12
CA LEU A 30 4.96 10.67 -23.14
C LEU A 30 3.58 10.98 -22.55
N ALA A 31 3.21 10.33 -21.45
CA ALA A 31 1.92 10.53 -20.80
C ALA A 31 1.75 11.94 -20.21
N GLY A 32 2.80 12.52 -19.61
CA GLY A 32 2.73 13.88 -19.09
C GLY A 32 2.73 14.94 -20.19
N SER A 33 3.44 14.70 -21.30
CA SER A 33 3.56 15.65 -22.42
C SER A 33 2.26 15.81 -23.19
N SER A 34 1.33 14.84 -23.14
CA SER A 34 -0.01 15.01 -23.70
C SER A 34 -0.85 16.07 -22.95
N VAL A 35 -0.45 16.44 -21.73
CA VAL A 35 -1.04 17.56 -20.98
C VAL A 35 -0.21 18.82 -21.19
N HIS A 36 1.10 18.76 -20.93
CA HIS A 36 2.03 19.86 -21.15
C HIS A 36 3.49 19.34 -21.15
N PRO A 37 4.41 19.86 -21.98
CA PRO A 37 5.80 19.38 -22.02
C PRO A 37 6.52 19.42 -20.66
N THR A 38 6.33 20.46 -19.85
CA THR A 38 6.92 20.55 -18.50
C THR A 38 6.36 19.49 -17.54
N ILE A 39 5.08 19.14 -17.69
CA ILE A 39 4.47 18.02 -16.94
C ILE A 39 5.10 16.70 -17.41
N GLY A 40 5.33 16.54 -18.72
CA GLY A 40 6.10 15.44 -19.29
C GLY A 40 7.45 15.24 -18.61
N PHE A 41 8.28 16.29 -18.51
CA PHE A 41 9.57 16.20 -17.82
C PHE A 41 9.43 15.83 -16.34
N ALA A 42 8.48 16.42 -15.62
CA ALA A 42 8.27 16.12 -14.21
C ALA A 42 7.84 14.66 -13.99
N VAL A 43 6.83 14.18 -14.72
CA VAL A 43 6.31 12.81 -14.65
C VAL A 43 7.39 11.81 -15.10
N GLY A 44 8.07 12.09 -16.20
CA GLY A 44 9.17 11.26 -16.70
C GLY A 44 10.32 11.14 -15.70
N GLY A 45 10.71 12.23 -15.02
CA GLY A 45 11.73 12.22 -13.98
C GLY A 45 11.33 11.34 -12.78
N VAL A 46 10.13 11.52 -12.26
CA VAL A 46 9.58 10.69 -11.16
C VAL A 46 9.55 9.22 -11.58
N ALA A 47 9.03 8.92 -12.77
CA ALA A 47 8.92 7.58 -13.29
C ALA A 47 10.28 6.91 -13.51
N ALA A 48 11.29 7.65 -13.99
CA ALA A 48 12.65 7.14 -14.18
C ALA A 48 13.32 6.80 -12.83
N ILE A 49 13.21 7.69 -11.84
CA ILE A 49 13.78 7.45 -10.49
C ILE A 49 13.09 6.25 -9.83
N ASN A 50 11.75 6.20 -9.85
CA ASN A 50 11.01 5.05 -9.33
C ASN A 50 11.35 3.77 -10.09
N GLY A 51 11.49 3.83 -11.42
CA GLY A 51 11.90 2.72 -12.27
C GLY A 51 13.28 2.18 -11.90
N ALA A 52 14.26 3.06 -11.66
CA ALA A 52 15.60 2.68 -11.21
C ALA A 52 15.54 1.95 -9.86
N VAL A 53 14.80 2.48 -8.88
CA VAL A 53 14.63 1.86 -7.56
C VAL A 53 13.91 0.51 -7.67
N CYS A 54 12.86 0.43 -8.49
CA CYS A 54 12.09 -0.79 -8.72
C CYS A 54 12.92 -1.87 -9.43
N GLY A 55 13.67 -1.50 -10.47
CA GLY A 55 14.54 -2.44 -11.20
C GLY A 55 15.72 -2.91 -10.35
N TRP A 56 16.35 -2.00 -9.58
CA TRP A 56 17.41 -2.35 -8.63
C TRP A 56 16.94 -3.32 -7.55
N ARG A 57 15.66 -3.28 -7.17
CA ARG A 57 15.08 -4.14 -6.12
C ARG A 57 14.31 -5.34 -6.67
N GLY A 58 14.10 -5.40 -7.99
CA GLY A 58 13.25 -6.39 -8.63
C GLY A 58 11.81 -6.34 -8.12
N THR A 59 11.21 -5.15 -8.01
CA THR A 59 9.89 -4.95 -7.41
C THR A 59 8.76 -5.52 -8.28
N TYR A 60 8.78 -5.24 -9.58
CA TYR A 60 7.68 -5.62 -10.47
C TYR A 60 7.69 -7.12 -10.77
N ALA A 61 6.53 -7.74 -10.65
CA ALA A 61 6.29 -9.15 -10.90
C ALA A 61 6.14 -9.41 -12.41
N TRP A 62 7.19 -9.24 -13.21
CA TRP A 62 7.14 -9.29 -14.68
C TRP A 62 6.54 -10.57 -15.28
N ARG A 63 6.56 -11.67 -14.53
CA ARG A 63 5.92 -12.95 -14.92
C ARG A 63 4.39 -12.94 -14.80
N ARG A 64 3.81 -11.85 -14.31
CA ARG A 64 2.36 -11.69 -14.09
C ARG A 64 1.87 -10.41 -14.76
N PRO A 65 0.65 -10.40 -15.32
CA PRO A 65 0.06 -9.18 -15.89
C PRO A 65 0.03 -8.02 -14.89
N SER A 66 -0.19 -8.31 -13.60
CA SER A 66 -0.19 -7.29 -12.55
C SER A 66 1.14 -6.55 -12.40
N GLY A 67 2.28 -7.16 -12.75
CA GLY A 67 3.57 -6.48 -12.75
C GLY A 67 3.67 -5.40 -13.83
N TRP A 68 3.19 -5.72 -15.04
CA TRP A 68 3.14 -4.76 -16.15
C TRP A 68 2.14 -3.63 -15.88
N VAL A 69 0.96 -3.96 -15.36
CA VAL A 69 -0.04 -2.95 -14.97
C VAL A 69 0.50 -2.03 -13.87
N ALA A 70 1.16 -2.60 -12.86
CA ALA A 70 1.79 -1.81 -11.80
C ALA A 70 2.84 -0.85 -12.36
N ALA A 71 3.73 -1.33 -13.23
CA ALA A 71 4.76 -0.49 -13.85
C ALA A 71 4.16 0.63 -14.71
N LEU A 72 3.14 0.32 -15.52
CA LEU A 72 2.46 1.32 -16.35
C LEU A 72 1.81 2.41 -15.49
N LEU A 73 1.03 2.02 -14.48
CA LEU A 73 0.33 2.97 -13.60
C LEU A 73 1.33 3.81 -12.78
N ASP A 74 2.34 3.19 -12.17
CA ASP A 74 3.36 3.90 -11.38
C ASP A 74 4.15 4.92 -12.22
N SER A 75 4.25 4.69 -13.53
CA SER A 75 5.02 5.55 -14.45
C SER A 75 4.20 6.64 -15.12
N THR A 76 2.87 6.59 -15.03
CA THR A 76 1.96 7.49 -15.74
C THR A 76 0.96 8.11 -14.78
N TRP A 77 -0.20 7.48 -14.63
CA TRP A 77 -1.33 7.96 -13.85
C TRP A 77 -1.01 8.14 -12.37
N ALA A 78 -0.25 7.24 -11.76
CA ALA A 78 0.04 7.26 -10.32
C ALA A 78 1.34 8.01 -9.99
N ALA A 79 1.86 8.85 -10.88
CA ALA A 79 3.13 9.56 -10.68
C ALA A 79 3.15 10.42 -9.41
N LEU A 80 2.04 11.13 -9.10
CA LEU A 80 1.97 11.96 -7.89
C LEU A 80 2.13 11.16 -6.59
N PRO A 81 1.33 10.11 -6.32
CA PRO A 81 1.56 9.32 -5.10
C PRO A 81 2.87 8.51 -5.15
N VAL A 82 3.38 8.12 -6.32
CA VAL A 82 4.72 7.51 -6.45
C VAL A 82 5.83 8.49 -6.05
N ALA A 83 5.71 9.78 -6.40
CA ALA A 83 6.64 10.81 -5.91
C ALA A 83 6.64 10.86 -4.37
N GLY A 84 5.48 10.73 -3.73
CA GLY A 84 5.38 10.52 -2.29
C GLY A 84 6.12 9.25 -1.82
N GLY A 85 5.93 8.13 -2.51
CA GLY A 85 6.67 6.89 -2.23
C GLY A 85 8.19 7.06 -2.30
N LEU A 86 8.70 7.88 -3.24
CA LEU A 86 10.12 8.23 -3.31
C LEU A 86 10.60 9.02 -2.07
N LEU A 87 9.76 9.88 -1.50
CA LEU A 87 10.06 10.52 -0.21
C LEU A 87 10.14 9.48 0.93
N ALA A 88 9.24 8.49 0.94
CA ALA A 88 9.31 7.40 1.92
C ALA A 88 10.60 6.56 1.76
N HIS A 89 11.06 6.33 0.52
CA HIS A 89 12.37 5.73 0.25
C HIS A 89 13.52 6.57 0.80
N LEU A 90 13.49 7.89 0.60
CA LEU A 90 14.51 8.82 1.10
C LEU A 90 14.55 8.79 2.63
N VAL A 91 13.41 8.87 3.31
CA VAL A 91 13.34 8.77 4.78
C VAL A 91 13.91 7.45 5.26
N ALA A 92 13.56 6.32 4.62
CA ALA A 92 14.12 5.03 4.97
C ALA A 92 15.64 4.97 4.76
N ALA A 93 16.16 5.58 3.69
CA ALA A 93 17.60 5.65 3.43
C ALA A 93 18.34 6.50 4.49
N LEU A 94 17.82 7.69 4.81
CA LEU A 94 18.38 8.58 5.84
C LEU A 94 18.39 7.91 7.22
N ARG A 95 17.34 7.13 7.53
CA ARG A 95 17.24 6.35 8.77
C ARG A 95 17.95 5.00 8.71
N ARG A 96 18.60 4.67 7.58
CA ARG A 96 19.31 3.40 7.33
C ARG A 96 18.42 2.17 7.56
N CYS A 97 17.13 2.27 7.25
CA CYS A 97 16.16 1.19 7.36
C CYS A 97 16.26 0.28 6.13
N PRO A 98 16.65 -1.00 6.27
CA PRO A 98 16.72 -1.91 5.13
C PRO A 98 15.32 -2.29 4.61
N PRO A 99 15.16 -2.57 3.32
CA PRO A 99 13.90 -3.07 2.78
C PRO A 99 13.62 -4.51 3.20
N GLU A 100 12.34 -4.81 3.44
CA GLU A 100 11.83 -6.15 3.72
C GLU A 100 11.61 -6.90 2.40
N ARG A 101 12.65 -7.60 1.94
CA ARG A 101 12.65 -8.25 0.61
C ARG A 101 11.61 -9.36 0.50
N SER A 102 11.29 -10.06 1.60
CA SER A 102 10.32 -11.17 1.57
C SER A 102 8.88 -10.73 1.26
N LEU A 103 8.61 -9.43 1.31
CA LEU A 103 7.30 -8.83 1.02
C LEU A 103 7.32 -7.84 -0.15
N GLY A 104 8.51 -7.49 -0.68
CA GLY A 104 8.65 -6.53 -1.77
C GLY A 104 9.20 -7.09 -3.09
N HIS A 105 10.07 -8.11 -3.04
CA HIS A 105 10.68 -8.64 -4.26
C HIS A 105 9.64 -9.39 -5.12
N ARG A 106 9.44 -8.92 -6.36
CA ARG A 106 8.43 -9.40 -7.31
C ARG A 106 7.02 -9.41 -6.72
N GLN A 107 6.71 -8.42 -5.88
CA GLN A 107 5.39 -8.24 -5.26
C GLN A 107 4.72 -6.92 -5.63
N ASN A 108 5.26 -6.16 -6.59
CA ASN A 108 4.73 -4.86 -7.05
C ASN A 108 4.62 -3.81 -5.93
N ARG A 109 5.43 -3.92 -4.87
CA ARG A 109 5.46 -2.96 -3.75
C ARG A 109 6.80 -2.96 -3.07
N HIS A 110 7.12 -1.88 -2.38
CA HIS A 110 8.23 -1.80 -1.46
C HIS A 110 7.72 -1.89 -0.03
N VAL A 111 8.47 -2.58 0.83
CA VAL A 111 8.13 -2.72 2.24
C VAL A 111 9.33 -2.38 3.09
N TYR A 112 9.11 -1.59 4.12
CA TYR A 112 10.08 -1.31 5.16
C TYR A 112 9.47 -1.60 6.53
N ARG A 113 10.17 -2.38 7.37
CA ARG A 113 9.75 -2.63 8.76
C ARG A 113 9.66 -1.33 9.56
N GLU A 114 10.57 -0.40 9.28
CA GLU A 114 10.70 0.92 9.91
C GLU A 114 10.69 2.03 8.85
N GLY A 115 10.77 3.29 9.26
CA GLY A 115 10.86 4.44 8.34
C GLY A 115 9.81 5.51 8.63
N LEU A 116 9.13 5.96 7.58
CA LEU A 116 8.07 6.95 7.69
C LEU A 116 6.82 6.30 8.32
N ALA A 117 6.31 6.87 9.41
CA ALA A 117 5.09 6.42 10.05
C ALA A 117 4.34 7.63 10.63
N LEU A 118 3.03 7.70 10.40
CA LEU A 118 2.18 8.76 10.96
C LEU A 118 1.99 8.60 12.48
N LYS A 119 1.97 7.35 12.95
CA LYS A 119 1.79 6.99 14.35
C LYS A 119 2.61 5.74 14.67
N ARG A 120 3.16 5.68 15.89
CA ARG A 120 3.89 4.50 16.34
C ARG A 120 2.99 3.25 16.25
N GLY A 121 3.49 2.20 15.61
CA GLY A 121 2.78 0.92 15.45
C GLY A 121 1.87 0.84 14.21
N PHE A 122 1.67 1.93 13.47
CA PHE A 122 0.89 1.94 12.24
C PHE A 122 1.80 1.70 11.04
N ALA A 123 1.33 0.86 10.11
CA ALA A 123 1.90 0.85 8.77
C ALA A 123 1.33 2.05 8.01
N PHE A 124 2.10 2.55 7.05
CA PHE A 124 1.71 3.70 6.24
C PHE A 124 2.10 3.43 4.79
N THR A 125 1.11 3.55 3.90
CA THR A 125 1.30 3.34 2.47
C THR A 125 1.27 4.67 1.72
N MET A 126 2.29 4.90 0.89
CA MET A 126 2.41 6.07 0.02
C MET A 126 2.89 5.62 -1.36
N GLY A 127 2.03 5.74 -2.36
CA GLY A 127 2.31 5.20 -3.69
C GLY A 127 2.46 3.68 -3.63
N ASN A 128 3.60 3.19 -4.10
CA ASN A 128 3.97 1.78 -4.08
C ASN A 128 4.85 1.40 -2.87
N VAL A 129 4.97 2.26 -1.85
CA VAL A 129 5.82 2.04 -0.68
C VAL A 129 4.99 1.89 0.59
N ILE A 130 5.23 0.81 1.32
CA ILE A 130 4.69 0.54 2.65
C ILE A 130 5.83 0.74 3.66
N SER A 131 5.66 1.66 4.60
CA SER A 131 6.63 1.95 5.66
C SER A 131 6.02 1.73 7.04
N GLY A 132 6.86 1.51 8.06
CA GLY A 132 6.38 1.18 9.40
C GLY A 132 5.71 -0.19 9.49
N ALA A 133 6.05 -1.14 8.62
CA ALA A 133 5.44 -2.47 8.59
C ALA A 133 5.68 -3.29 9.88
N GLY A 134 6.58 -2.88 10.77
CA GLY A 134 6.83 -3.50 12.06
C GLY A 134 7.40 -4.92 11.93
N ASP A 135 7.12 -5.75 12.94
CA ASP A 135 7.55 -7.13 12.99
C ASP A 135 6.66 -8.03 12.12
N VAL A 136 7.06 -8.18 10.85
CA VAL A 136 6.36 -8.99 9.85
C VAL A 136 6.61 -10.50 9.99
N ASP A 137 7.41 -10.93 10.97
CA ASP A 137 7.57 -12.35 11.27
C ASP A 137 6.33 -12.86 12.02
N ARG A 138 5.57 -11.96 12.65
CA ARG A 138 4.24 -12.27 13.22
C ARG A 138 3.20 -12.42 12.11
N PRO A 139 2.45 -13.54 12.04
CA PRO A 139 1.49 -13.80 10.96
C PRO A 139 0.45 -12.69 10.77
N ARG A 140 -0.07 -12.13 11.87
CA ARG A 140 -1.05 -11.04 11.80
C ARG A 140 -0.48 -9.79 11.14
N ARG A 141 0.76 -9.43 11.47
CA ARG A 141 1.40 -8.23 10.93
C ARG A 141 1.81 -8.42 9.47
N ARG A 142 2.26 -9.62 9.10
CA ARG A 142 2.46 -9.99 7.71
C ARG A 142 1.16 -9.85 6.91
N ARG A 143 0.03 -10.33 7.45
CA ARG A 143 -1.29 -10.22 6.82
C ARG A 143 -1.72 -8.77 6.63
N LEU A 144 -1.51 -7.92 7.64
CA LEU A 144 -1.76 -6.47 7.48
C LEU A 144 -1.04 -5.93 6.24
N VAL A 145 0.24 -6.28 6.04
CA VAL A 145 0.98 -5.83 4.85
C VAL A 145 0.40 -6.40 3.56
N THR A 146 0.08 -7.70 3.52
CA THR A 146 -0.32 -8.37 2.28
C THR A 146 -1.78 -8.16 1.89
N ASP A 147 -2.65 -7.93 2.85
CA ASP A 147 -4.11 -7.95 2.67
C ASP A 147 -4.75 -6.59 2.95
N HIS A 148 -4.12 -5.71 3.77
CA HIS A 148 -4.56 -4.34 4.03
C HIS A 148 -3.73 -3.32 3.24
N GLU A 149 -2.42 -3.25 3.48
CA GLU A 149 -1.56 -2.23 2.88
C GLU A 149 -1.38 -2.42 1.37
N ASP A 150 -1.38 -3.67 0.88
CA ASP A 150 -1.39 -3.94 -0.57
C ASP A 150 -2.64 -3.35 -1.25
N VAL A 151 -3.79 -3.32 -0.55
CA VAL A 151 -5.00 -2.67 -1.05
C VAL A 151 -4.77 -1.17 -1.19
N HIS A 152 -4.10 -0.52 -0.23
CA HIS A 152 -3.75 0.89 -0.36
C HIS A 152 -2.76 1.17 -1.50
N VAL A 153 -1.81 0.28 -1.77
CA VAL A 153 -0.92 0.37 -2.94
C VAL A 153 -1.75 0.34 -4.23
N TRP A 154 -2.69 -0.59 -4.34
CA TRP A 154 -3.55 -0.67 -5.53
C TRP A 154 -4.56 0.47 -5.62
N GLN A 155 -5.12 0.95 -4.51
CA GLN A 155 -5.94 2.16 -4.49
C GLN A 155 -5.14 3.36 -5.00
N SER A 156 -3.91 3.53 -4.52
CA SER A 156 -3.03 4.59 -5.01
C SER A 156 -2.78 4.48 -6.52
N ARG A 157 -2.67 3.27 -7.07
CA ARG A 157 -2.50 3.05 -8.51
C ARG A 157 -3.76 3.33 -9.32
N TRP A 158 -4.91 2.85 -8.86
CA TRP A 158 -6.16 2.99 -9.60
C TRP A 158 -6.71 4.41 -9.57
N PHE A 159 -6.60 5.09 -8.43
CA PHE A 159 -7.10 6.45 -8.26
C PHE A 159 -6.04 7.53 -8.56
N GLY A 160 -4.76 7.15 -8.67
CA GLY A 160 -3.67 8.04 -9.06
C GLY A 160 -3.64 9.33 -8.22
N PRO A 161 -3.64 10.52 -8.83
CA PRO A 161 -3.63 11.79 -8.10
C PRO A 161 -4.91 12.04 -7.29
N LEU A 162 -6.03 11.39 -7.65
CA LEU A 162 -7.30 11.56 -6.94
C LEU A 162 -7.29 10.84 -5.59
N TYR A 163 -6.43 9.84 -5.39
CA TYR A 163 -6.40 9.05 -4.15
C TYR A 163 -6.22 9.92 -2.89
N PRO A 164 -5.12 10.71 -2.74
CA PRO A 164 -4.94 11.55 -1.56
C PRO A 164 -6.02 12.64 -1.43
N LEU A 165 -6.54 13.14 -2.55
CA LEU A 165 -7.60 14.17 -2.55
C LEU A 165 -8.92 13.61 -1.99
N LEU A 166 -9.37 12.47 -2.51
CA LEU A 166 -10.60 11.82 -2.06
C LEU A 166 -10.48 11.34 -0.61
N TYR A 167 -9.32 10.76 -0.26
CA TYR A 167 -9.06 10.33 1.12
C TYR A 167 -9.09 11.53 2.08
N GLY A 168 -8.38 12.61 1.74
CA GLY A 168 -8.29 13.82 2.55
C GLY A 168 -9.62 14.58 2.66
N ALA A 169 -10.37 14.68 1.57
CA ALA A 169 -11.71 15.29 1.55
C ALA A 169 -12.67 14.53 2.47
N TRP A 170 -12.69 13.20 2.40
CA TRP A 170 -13.47 12.38 3.33
C TRP A 170 -13.05 12.60 4.78
N ALA A 171 -11.74 12.46 5.06
CA ALA A 171 -11.22 12.59 6.41
C ALA A 171 -11.57 13.96 7.03
N SER A 172 -11.48 15.04 6.24
CA SER A 172 -11.79 16.40 6.69
C SER A 172 -13.28 16.60 6.96
N GLY A 173 -14.14 16.19 6.02
CA GLY A 173 -15.60 16.30 6.20
C GLY A 173 -16.12 15.44 7.36
N ALA A 174 -15.61 14.22 7.48
CA ALA A 174 -16.00 13.31 8.56
C ALA A 174 -15.42 13.73 9.93
N ALA A 175 -14.28 14.41 9.97
CA ALA A 175 -13.77 15.02 11.20
C ALA A 175 -14.68 16.16 11.68
N ALA A 176 -15.11 17.06 10.78
CA ALA A 176 -16.06 18.11 11.10
C ALA A 176 -17.39 17.54 11.60
N LEU A 177 -17.92 16.52 10.90
CA LEU A 177 -19.12 15.80 11.33
C LEU A 177 -18.93 15.11 12.69
N GLY A 178 -17.76 14.55 12.95
CA GLY A 178 -17.42 13.93 14.23
C GLY A 178 -17.46 14.90 15.40
N CYS A 179 -16.98 16.14 15.21
CA CYS A 179 -17.12 17.21 16.20
C CYS A 179 -18.59 17.55 16.49
N VAL A 180 -19.42 17.68 15.45
CA VAL A 180 -20.87 17.95 15.59
C VAL A 180 -21.57 16.80 16.32
N LEU A 181 -21.31 15.55 15.91
CA LEU A 181 -21.90 14.37 16.55
C LEU A 181 -21.46 14.19 18.00
N TRP A 182 -20.20 14.49 18.31
CA TRP A 182 -19.70 14.43 19.68
C TRP A 182 -20.45 15.42 20.60
N LEU A 183 -20.70 16.65 20.12
CA LEU A 183 -21.52 17.63 20.84
C LEU A 183 -22.97 17.16 20.98
N ALA A 184 -23.60 16.72 19.88
CA ALA A 184 -25.00 16.29 19.86
C ALA A 184 -25.27 15.06 20.74
N ARG A 185 -24.28 14.17 20.93
CA ARG A 185 -24.39 12.98 21.80
C ARG A 185 -24.03 13.26 23.27
N GLY A 186 -23.88 14.53 23.66
CA GLY A 186 -23.59 14.91 25.04
C GLY A 186 -22.18 14.49 25.50
N ARG A 187 -21.21 14.41 24.58
CA ARG A 187 -19.79 14.20 24.88
C ARG A 187 -19.47 12.91 25.66
N ARG A 188 -20.28 11.86 25.48
CA ARG A 188 -20.12 10.55 26.18
C ARG A 188 -18.79 9.86 25.89
N ASP A 189 -18.30 9.99 24.67
CA ASP A 189 -17.03 9.43 24.21
C ASP A 189 -15.95 10.52 24.09
N ARG A 190 -14.68 10.14 24.01
CA ARG A 190 -13.58 11.09 23.77
C ARG A 190 -13.66 11.63 22.34
N LEU A 191 -13.62 12.96 22.18
CA LEU A 191 -13.71 13.60 20.86
C LEU A 191 -12.73 13.01 19.82
N PRO A 192 -11.43 12.82 20.12
CA PRO A 192 -10.50 12.23 19.15
C PRO A 192 -10.91 10.83 18.69
N HIS A 193 -11.53 10.02 19.55
CA HIS A 193 -11.96 8.67 19.20
C HIS A 193 -13.21 8.67 18.30
N VAL A 194 -14.14 9.61 18.53
CA VAL A 194 -15.30 9.82 17.63
C VAL A 194 -14.83 10.30 16.26
N VAL A 195 -13.93 11.28 16.24
CA VAL A 195 -13.35 11.83 15.01
C VAL A 195 -12.57 10.74 14.26
N GLU A 196 -11.68 9.99 14.91
CA GLU A 196 -10.93 8.89 14.28
C GLU A 196 -11.89 7.80 13.74
N SER A 197 -12.95 7.48 14.49
CA SER A 197 -13.98 6.53 14.03
C SER A 197 -14.61 6.92 12.70
N LEU A 198 -14.89 8.20 12.48
CA LEU A 198 -15.56 8.67 11.27
C LEU A 198 -14.58 9.07 10.15
N ALA A 199 -13.51 9.78 10.50
CA ALA A 199 -12.53 10.27 9.54
C ALA A 199 -11.66 9.14 8.96
N TYR A 200 -11.33 8.15 9.78
CA TYR A 200 -10.43 7.06 9.41
C TYR A 200 -11.21 5.76 9.20
N TYR A 201 -11.84 5.19 10.23
CA TYR A 201 -12.42 3.85 10.13
C TYR A 201 -13.68 3.74 9.25
N THR A 202 -14.34 4.84 8.91
CA THR A 202 -15.43 4.85 7.92
C THR A 202 -15.03 5.42 6.57
N ASN A 203 -13.77 5.80 6.38
CA ASN A 203 -13.26 6.18 5.07
C ASN A 203 -13.46 5.00 4.10
N PRO A 204 -14.06 5.19 2.90
CA PRO A 204 -14.29 4.12 1.94
C PRO A 204 -13.01 3.32 1.59
N PHE A 205 -11.85 3.98 1.57
CA PHE A 205 -10.57 3.34 1.27
C PHE A 205 -10.10 2.42 2.41
N GLU A 206 -10.19 2.88 3.65
CA GLU A 206 -9.92 2.07 4.85
C GLU A 206 -10.94 0.95 5.02
N TRP A 207 -12.22 1.24 4.79
CA TRP A 207 -13.29 0.25 4.81
C TRP A 207 -13.01 -0.90 3.84
N TRP A 208 -12.57 -0.58 2.61
CA TRP A 208 -12.16 -1.59 1.64
C TRP A 208 -10.94 -2.38 2.14
N ALA A 209 -9.89 -1.73 2.63
CA ALA A 209 -8.68 -2.40 3.11
C ALA A 209 -8.97 -3.34 4.30
N TYR A 210 -9.68 -2.86 5.33
CA TYR A 210 -10.09 -3.69 6.48
C TYR A 210 -11.00 -4.85 6.08
N SER A 211 -11.84 -4.66 5.06
CA SER A 211 -12.68 -5.74 4.52
C SER A 211 -11.88 -6.86 3.86
N ARG A 212 -10.65 -6.58 3.39
CA ARG A 212 -9.76 -7.57 2.76
C ARG A 212 -8.85 -8.29 3.75
N ASP A 213 -8.48 -7.63 4.85
CA ASP A 213 -7.54 -8.11 5.89
C ASP A 213 -8.17 -8.99 6.99
N ASP A 214 -9.43 -9.42 6.82
CA ASP A 214 -10.13 -10.29 7.80
C ASP A 214 -10.23 -9.66 9.22
N LEU A 215 -10.08 -8.34 9.32
CA LEU A 215 -10.19 -7.57 10.55
C LEU A 215 -11.40 -6.63 10.52
N TRP A 216 -12.47 -7.04 9.84
CA TRP A 216 -13.72 -6.31 9.83
C TRP A 216 -14.69 -6.86 10.89
N PRO A 217 -15.26 -6.03 11.78
CA PRO A 217 -15.02 -4.59 11.93
C PRO A 217 -13.66 -4.27 12.59
N PRO A 218 -13.04 -3.13 12.27
CA PRO A 218 -11.76 -2.75 12.84
C PRO A 218 -11.87 -2.48 14.36
N PRO A 219 -10.91 -2.97 15.18
CA PRO A 219 -11.02 -2.96 16.63
C PRO A 219 -10.96 -1.56 17.25
N GLY A 220 -10.39 -0.57 16.55
CA GLY A 220 -10.32 0.80 17.03
C GLY A 220 -11.57 1.65 16.76
N LYS A 221 -12.53 1.15 15.98
CA LYS A 221 -13.76 1.88 15.63
C LYS A 221 -14.76 1.84 16.77
N LEU A 222 -15.38 2.97 17.08
CA LEU A 222 -16.47 3.05 18.05
C LEU A 222 -17.67 2.18 17.63
N ALA A 223 -18.21 1.41 18.57
CA ALA A 223 -19.35 0.55 18.33
C ALA A 223 -20.59 1.35 17.89
N GLY A 224 -21.33 0.84 16.91
CA GLY A 224 -22.54 1.48 16.38
C GLY A 224 -22.29 2.66 15.42
N LEU A 225 -21.03 3.05 15.17
CA LEU A 225 -20.69 4.05 14.15
C LEU A 225 -20.17 3.40 12.86
N GLY A 226 -20.62 3.95 11.72
CA GLY A 226 -20.10 3.62 10.40
C GLY A 226 -20.75 2.45 9.69
N TRP A 227 -20.01 1.88 8.74
CA TRP A 227 -20.48 0.76 7.92
C TRP A 227 -20.82 -0.47 8.78
N ARG A 228 -21.92 -1.13 8.43
CA ARG A 228 -22.44 -2.33 9.13
C ARG A 228 -21.91 -3.65 8.55
N ARG A 229 -21.51 -3.65 7.28
CA ARG A 229 -21.04 -4.83 6.54
C ARG A 229 -19.68 -4.54 5.92
N SER A 230 -18.89 -5.57 5.67
CA SER A 230 -17.67 -5.47 4.89
C SER A 230 -18.00 -5.13 3.43
N ALA A 231 -17.15 -4.38 2.75
CA ALA A 231 -17.31 -4.06 1.32
C ALA A 231 -17.16 -5.30 0.44
N VAL A 232 -16.26 -6.18 0.85
CA VAL A 232 -15.77 -7.33 0.09
C VAL A 232 -15.43 -8.47 1.05
N ARG A 233 -15.23 -9.67 0.51
CA ARG A 233 -14.75 -10.82 1.29
C ARG A 233 -13.25 -10.72 1.55
N PRO A 234 -12.76 -11.24 2.69
CA PRO A 234 -11.33 -11.36 2.97
C PRO A 234 -10.57 -12.20 1.93
N LEU A 235 -9.31 -11.85 1.66
CA LEU A 235 -8.47 -12.61 0.73
C LEU A 235 -8.20 -14.03 1.25
N ALA A 236 -7.99 -14.17 2.57
CA ALA A 236 -7.79 -15.46 3.23
C ALA A 236 -8.93 -16.46 2.96
N ALA A 237 -10.17 -15.99 3.00
CA ALA A 237 -11.35 -16.82 2.73
C ALA A 237 -11.44 -17.24 1.26
N THR A 238 -10.90 -16.42 0.34
CA THR A 238 -10.91 -16.70 -1.10
C THR A 238 -9.84 -17.73 -1.48
N ALA A 239 -8.66 -17.67 -0.84
CA ALA A 239 -7.58 -18.62 -1.09
C ALA A 239 -7.94 -20.06 -0.70
N ARG A 240 -8.63 -20.25 0.43
CA ARG A 240 -9.08 -21.58 0.91
C ARG A 240 -10.04 -22.30 -0.06
N ARG A 241 -10.78 -21.57 -0.90
CA ARG A 241 -11.65 -22.17 -1.92
C ARG A 241 -10.93 -22.66 -3.16
N ARG A 242 -9.75 -22.12 -3.46
CA ARG A 242 -8.94 -22.55 -4.63
C ARG A 242 -8.10 -23.79 -4.36
N HIS A 243 -7.88 -24.11 -3.08
CA HIS A 243 -7.37 -25.40 -2.63
C HIS A 243 -8.41 -26.05 -1.70
N PRO A 244 -9.49 -26.64 -2.24
CA PRO A 244 -10.18 -27.68 -1.49
C PRO A 244 -9.11 -28.74 -1.18
N GLN A 245 -8.91 -29.04 0.10
CA GLN A 245 -7.99 -30.09 0.46
C GLN A 245 -8.44 -31.39 -0.20
N ASP A 246 -7.49 -31.97 -0.92
CA ASP A 246 -7.38 -33.34 -1.39
C ASP A 246 -7.29 -34.28 -0.16
N HIS A 247 -8.28 -34.20 0.73
CA HIS A 247 -8.49 -35.18 1.79
C HIS A 247 -9.34 -36.29 1.17
N THR A 248 -8.70 -37.10 0.34
CA THR A 248 -9.17 -38.46 0.14
C THR A 248 -8.76 -39.25 1.37
N ASP A 249 -9.77 -39.65 2.14
CA ASP A 249 -9.70 -40.71 3.14
C ASP A 249 -8.98 -41.92 2.53
N HIS A 250 -7.76 -42.16 2.99
CA HIS A 250 -7.16 -43.48 2.95
C HIS A 250 -7.36 -44.14 4.31
N ASP A 251 -8.62 -44.47 4.60
CA ASP A 251 -8.97 -45.56 5.50
C ASP A 251 -9.59 -46.68 4.65
N ARG A 252 -8.73 -47.62 4.25
CA ARG A 252 -9.07 -49.00 3.90
C ARG A 252 -8.00 -49.91 4.47
#